data_AF-A0A9E5SYE0-F1
#
_entry.id   AF-A0A9E5SYE0-F1
#
_cell.length_a   1.000
_cell.length_b   1.000
_cell.length_c   1.000
_cell.angle_alpha   90.00
_cell.angle_beta   90.00
_cell.angle_gamma   90.00
#
_symmetry.space_group_name_H-M   'P 1'
#
loop_
_entity.id
_entity.type
_entity.pdbx_description
1 polymer ?
#
loop_
_entity_poly.entity_id
_entity_poly.type
_entity_poly.pdbx_seq_one_letter_code
_entity_poly.pdbx_strand_id
1 'polypeptide(L)'
;MNLRQSFRIAFKSIGAKKGRSFLTMLGIIIGVAAVIILVSLVQGYRDNMMAYWAKQGQNIINIYYSTWYQSKNITQDLYDYCLQLDEYIDGVTPSASLWGMNVKYGTKTLMDGQVFLGSDQYSICTNMKLASGRDLSYIDVKNANRVCILGDYARENLFNYANPIGKRILINGEPFTVVGVYKALYPIEEGKEESVWMHQYYDGQIVIPYTAKRLLQPSMEITAFTVKAKDKDSTTKAISYLGNWFSTRITPENGYYDVSSANTYIESSNEETRMLQIVLGGIAGIALMVGGIGIMNIMLVTVSERTREIGIRKAIGAERRAIVSQFLIESSVLSFLGGLIGIAVGALGTVVLGKVIFDLTLYPSMVIGAGAAGISVFIGIIFGAYPAVRASGLQPVEALRAE
;
A
#
# COMPACT_ATOMS: atom_id res chain seq x y z
N MET A 1 50.58 -1.18 4.60
CA MET A 1 49.92 -2.17 3.71
C MET A 1 48.93 -1.44 2.81
N ASN A 2 48.95 -1.72 1.51
CA ASN A 2 47.99 -1.13 0.57
C ASN A 2 46.62 -1.83 0.73
N LEU A 3 45.51 -1.07 0.80
CA LEU A 3 44.13 -1.61 0.93
C LEU A 3 43.84 -2.73 -0.10
N ARG A 4 44.36 -2.57 -1.32
CA ARG A 4 44.24 -3.54 -2.41
C ARG A 4 44.86 -4.91 -2.09
N GLN A 5 45.96 -4.96 -1.34
CA GLN A 5 46.56 -6.22 -0.90
C GLN A 5 45.72 -6.89 0.19
N SER A 6 45.15 -6.12 1.13
CA SER A 6 44.27 -6.65 2.17
C SER A 6 43.01 -7.32 1.58
N PHE A 7 42.39 -6.70 0.58
CA PHE A 7 41.27 -7.31 -0.15
C PHE A 7 41.67 -8.62 -0.84
N ARG A 8 42.81 -8.63 -1.55
CA ARG A 8 43.28 -9.85 -2.24
C ARG A 8 43.56 -11.01 -1.27
N ILE A 9 44.11 -10.71 -0.10
CA ILE A 9 44.37 -11.69 0.95
C ILE A 9 43.07 -12.20 1.55
N ALA A 10 42.07 -11.33 1.78
CA ALA A 10 40.76 -11.73 2.28
C ALA A 10 40.07 -12.74 1.36
N PHE A 11 40.00 -12.47 0.05
CA PHE A 11 39.43 -13.43 -0.91
C PHE A 11 40.16 -14.78 -0.96
N LYS A 12 41.50 -14.77 -0.88
CA LYS A 12 42.30 -16.00 -0.88
C LYS A 12 42.11 -16.81 0.41
N SER A 13 41.96 -16.12 1.55
CA SER A 13 41.66 -16.71 2.86
C SER A 13 40.31 -17.42 2.86
N ILE A 14 39.27 -16.75 2.34
CA ILE A 14 37.91 -17.30 2.22
C ILE A 14 37.91 -18.56 1.32
N GLY A 15 38.62 -18.50 0.20
CA GLY A 15 38.73 -19.64 -0.73
C GLY A 15 39.45 -20.87 -0.15
N ALA A 16 40.34 -20.68 0.83
CA ALA A 16 41.10 -21.76 1.45
C ALA A 16 40.27 -22.61 2.43
N LYS A 17 39.19 -22.06 3.01
CA LYS A 17 38.36 -22.74 4.02
C LYS A 17 36.86 -22.60 3.72
N LYS A 18 36.47 -23.07 2.53
CA LYS A 18 35.11 -22.93 1.93
C LYS A 18 33.96 -23.30 2.88
N GLY A 19 34.04 -24.42 3.60
CA GLY A 19 32.96 -24.87 4.49
C GLY A 19 32.72 -23.93 5.67
N ARG A 20 33.80 -23.39 6.25
CA ARG A 20 33.70 -22.41 7.33
C ARG A 20 33.17 -21.08 6.83
N SER A 21 33.74 -20.55 5.76
CA SER A 21 33.26 -19.29 5.19
C SER A 21 31.79 -19.36 4.81
N PHE A 22 31.32 -20.50 4.27
CA PHE A 22 29.91 -20.71 4.00
C PHE A 22 29.05 -20.70 5.28
N LEU A 23 29.44 -21.44 6.32
CA LEU A 23 28.74 -21.43 7.62
C LEU A 23 28.68 -20.03 8.24
N THR A 24 29.78 -19.26 8.15
CA THR A 24 29.83 -17.88 8.65
C THR A 24 28.87 -16.97 7.90
N MET A 25 28.82 -17.11 6.58
CA MET A 25 27.93 -16.30 5.75
C MET A 25 26.46 -16.71 5.93
N LEU A 26 26.18 -17.97 6.25
CA LEU A 26 24.81 -18.51 6.36
C LEU A 26 23.94 -17.69 7.31
N GLY A 27 24.47 -17.32 8.49
CA GLY A 27 23.73 -16.51 9.47
C GLY A 27 23.35 -15.13 8.93
N ILE A 28 24.27 -14.48 8.20
CA ILE A 28 23.97 -13.20 7.52
C ILE A 28 23.01 -13.39 6.36
N ILE A 29 23.20 -14.44 5.54
CA ILE A 29 22.34 -14.73 4.40
C ILE A 29 20.89 -14.87 4.86
N ILE A 30 20.66 -15.68 5.90
CA ILE A 30 19.32 -15.92 6.45
C ILE A 30 18.75 -14.63 7.05
N GLY A 31 19.54 -13.91 7.86
CA GLY A 31 19.08 -12.67 8.48
C GLY A 31 18.72 -11.60 7.46
N VAL A 32 19.58 -11.36 6.47
CA VAL A 32 19.35 -10.38 5.40
C VAL A 32 18.17 -10.79 4.52
N ALA A 33 18.08 -12.07 4.13
CA ALA A 33 16.95 -12.57 3.37
C ALA A 33 15.62 -12.38 4.12
N ALA A 34 15.58 -12.68 5.42
CA ALA A 34 14.41 -12.48 6.25
C ALA A 34 13.99 -11.00 6.32
N VAL A 35 14.94 -10.07 6.52
CA VAL A 35 14.66 -8.62 6.49
C VAL A 35 14.03 -8.22 5.15
N ILE A 36 14.66 -8.63 4.04
CA ILE A 36 14.20 -8.28 2.69
C ILE A 36 12.79 -8.81 2.47
N ILE A 37 12.54 -10.09 2.77
CA ILE A 37 11.25 -10.74 2.56
C ILE A 37 10.18 -10.04 3.39
N LEU A 38 10.37 -9.93 4.71
CA LEU A 38 9.35 -9.40 5.62
C LEU A 38 9.00 -7.95 5.30
N VAL A 39 10.00 -7.09 5.14
CA VAL A 39 9.76 -5.67 4.86
C VAL A 39 9.13 -5.48 3.49
N SER A 40 9.58 -6.21 2.47
CA SER A 40 9.05 -6.07 1.11
C SER A 40 7.64 -6.63 0.96
N LEU A 41 7.30 -7.72 1.66
CA LEU A 41 5.93 -8.23 1.68
C LEU A 41 4.97 -7.24 2.34
N VAL A 42 5.33 -6.71 3.51
CA VAL A 42 4.47 -5.75 4.23
C VAL A 42 4.33 -4.45 3.45
N GLN A 43 5.44 -3.92 2.89
CA GLN A 43 5.37 -2.72 2.07
C GLN A 43 4.60 -2.96 0.77
N GLY A 44 4.82 -4.08 0.09
CA GLY A 44 4.10 -4.41 -1.14
C GLY A 44 2.60 -4.58 -0.91
N TYR A 45 2.20 -5.22 0.19
CA TYR A 45 0.80 -5.32 0.60
C TYR A 45 0.19 -3.94 0.87
N ARG A 46 0.89 -3.09 1.62
CA ARG A 46 0.46 -1.71 1.90
C ARG A 46 0.29 -0.92 0.60
N ASP A 47 1.25 -0.98 -0.30
CA ASP A 47 1.23 -0.20 -1.54
C ASP A 47 0.09 -0.69 -2.46
N ASN A 48 -0.21 -1.99 -2.48
CA ASN A 48 -1.38 -2.55 -3.17
C ASN A 48 -2.70 -2.07 -2.54
N MET A 49 -2.81 -2.10 -1.21
CA MET A 49 -3.96 -1.58 -0.48
C MET A 49 -4.17 -0.09 -0.78
N MET A 50 -3.10 0.71 -0.73
CA MET A 50 -3.16 2.14 -1.07
C MET A 50 -3.57 2.39 -2.53
N ALA A 51 -3.12 1.56 -3.47
CA ALA A 51 -3.56 1.64 -4.86
C ALA A 51 -5.05 1.33 -5.01
N TYR A 52 -5.58 0.36 -4.27
CA TYR A 52 -7.01 0.07 -4.19
C TYR A 52 -7.82 1.27 -3.68
N TRP A 53 -7.41 1.87 -2.55
CA TRP A 53 -8.05 3.07 -2.00
C TRP A 53 -7.96 4.27 -2.94
N ALA A 54 -6.83 4.45 -3.62
CA ALA A 54 -6.66 5.53 -4.59
C ALA A 54 -7.64 5.44 -5.76
N LYS A 55 -8.01 4.23 -6.21
CA LYS A 55 -9.03 4.02 -7.24
C LYS A 55 -10.43 4.44 -6.75
N GLN A 56 -10.77 4.15 -5.50
CA GLN A 56 -12.05 4.55 -4.89
C GLN A 56 -12.15 6.07 -4.65
N GLY A 57 -11.02 6.78 -4.67
CA GLY A 57 -10.94 8.22 -4.51
C GLY A 57 -10.43 8.61 -3.12
N GLN A 58 -9.48 9.55 -3.10
CA GLN A 58 -8.93 10.12 -1.87
C GLN A 58 -9.77 11.32 -1.42
N ASN A 59 -9.66 11.73 -0.15
CA ASN A 59 -10.31 12.94 0.37
C ASN A 59 -11.84 12.89 0.27
N ILE A 60 -12.40 11.70 0.42
CA ILE A 60 -13.83 11.48 0.44
C ILE A 60 -14.31 11.51 1.89
N ILE A 61 -15.32 12.34 2.16
CA ILE A 61 -16.03 12.41 3.43
C ILE A 61 -17.40 11.77 3.21
N ASN A 62 -17.66 10.72 3.97
CA ASN A 62 -18.97 10.09 4.04
C ASN A 62 -19.75 10.70 5.18
N ILE A 63 -20.99 11.02 4.89
CA ILE A 63 -21.94 11.60 5.83
C ILE A 63 -23.11 10.63 5.90
N TYR A 64 -23.47 10.22 7.10
CA TYR A 64 -24.70 9.50 7.36
C TYR A 64 -25.48 10.20 8.46
N TYR A 65 -26.79 10.29 8.32
CA TYR A 65 -27.64 10.82 9.38
C TYR A 65 -28.98 10.09 9.45
N SER A 66 -29.59 10.09 10.63
CA SER A 66 -30.92 9.55 10.85
C SER A 66 -31.62 10.35 11.94
N THR A 67 -32.94 10.50 11.84
CA THR A 67 -33.79 11.23 12.79
C THR A 67 -34.93 10.34 13.26
N TRP A 68 -35.27 10.37 14.55
CA TRP A 68 -36.14 9.36 15.17
C TRP A 68 -37.64 9.59 15.00
N TYR A 69 -38.09 10.85 15.02
CA TYR A 69 -39.52 11.16 15.17
C TYR A 69 -40.12 11.95 14.00
N GLN A 70 -39.32 12.73 13.27
CA GLN A 70 -39.70 13.37 12.02
C GLN A 70 -38.49 13.44 11.09
N SER A 71 -38.64 12.92 9.88
CA SER A 71 -37.62 13.05 8.86
C SER A 71 -37.55 14.49 8.37
N LYS A 72 -36.51 15.20 8.82
CA LYS A 72 -36.16 16.49 8.25
C LYS A 72 -35.35 16.22 6.99
N ASN A 73 -35.91 16.53 5.83
CA ASN A 73 -35.15 16.51 4.59
C ASN A 73 -34.17 17.70 4.58
N ILE A 74 -32.93 17.44 4.96
CA ILE A 74 -31.84 18.43 5.00
C ILE A 74 -30.96 18.37 3.74
N THR A 75 -31.37 17.63 2.71
CA THR A 75 -30.57 17.41 1.50
C THR A 75 -30.17 18.72 0.82
N GLN A 76 -31.13 19.63 0.66
CA GLN A 76 -30.88 20.92 0.03
C GLN A 76 -30.03 21.83 0.93
N ASP A 77 -30.37 21.90 2.23
CA ASP A 77 -29.61 22.70 3.19
C ASP A 77 -28.14 22.27 3.27
N LEU A 78 -27.87 20.96 3.21
CA LEU A 78 -26.52 20.40 3.19
C LEU A 78 -25.80 20.75 1.89
N TYR A 79 -26.48 20.63 0.74
CA TYR A 79 -25.92 21.00 -0.55
C TYR A 79 -25.51 22.48 -0.57
N ASP A 80 -26.41 23.36 -0.13
CA ASP A 80 -26.17 24.80 -0.08
C ASP A 80 -25.05 25.16 0.91
N TYR A 81 -24.95 24.45 2.05
CA TYR A 81 -23.85 24.64 3.00
C TYR A 81 -22.50 24.18 2.44
N CYS A 82 -22.44 23.03 1.75
CA CYS A 82 -21.22 22.58 1.09
C CYS A 82 -20.75 23.56 0.01
N LEU A 83 -21.67 24.21 -0.72
CA LEU A 83 -21.32 25.26 -1.68
C LEU A 83 -20.72 26.52 -1.03
N GLN A 84 -21.04 26.81 0.23
CA GLN A 84 -20.42 27.91 0.98
C GLN A 84 -19.00 27.56 1.47
N LEU A 85 -18.63 26.29 1.44
CA LEU A 85 -17.31 25.78 1.82
C LEU A 85 -16.47 25.47 0.58
N ASP A 86 -16.64 26.23 -0.51
CA ASP A 86 -15.95 26.06 -1.79
C ASP A 86 -14.42 26.13 -1.66
N GLU A 87 -13.89 26.80 -0.62
CA GLU A 87 -12.47 26.79 -0.26
C GLU A 87 -11.98 25.36 0.02
N TYR A 88 -12.79 24.50 0.64
CA TYR A 88 -12.41 23.17 1.15
C TYR A 88 -13.03 22.00 0.38
N ILE A 89 -14.22 22.21 -0.20
CA ILE A 89 -15.06 21.16 -0.81
C ILE A 89 -15.13 21.37 -2.33
N ASP A 90 -14.84 20.31 -3.08
CA ASP A 90 -14.98 20.26 -4.54
C ASP A 90 -16.39 19.84 -5.00
N GLY A 91 -17.10 19.07 -4.16
CA GLY A 91 -18.45 18.66 -4.49
C GLY A 91 -19.15 17.85 -3.41
N VAL A 92 -20.46 17.70 -3.57
CA VAL A 92 -21.36 16.91 -2.73
C VAL A 92 -22.38 16.17 -3.59
N THR A 93 -22.59 14.90 -3.29
CA THR A 93 -23.64 14.08 -3.91
C THR A 93 -24.32 13.21 -2.87
N PRO A 94 -25.62 12.93 -3.02
CA PRO A 94 -26.25 11.81 -2.34
C PRO A 94 -25.50 10.50 -2.61
N SER A 95 -25.46 9.64 -1.61
CA SER A 95 -24.84 8.31 -1.65
C SER A 95 -25.90 7.27 -1.37
N ALA A 96 -26.94 7.30 -2.20
CA ALA A 96 -28.11 6.45 -2.09
C ALA A 96 -28.31 5.65 -3.38
N SER A 97 -28.80 4.44 -3.23
CA SER A 97 -29.07 3.54 -4.35
C SER A 97 -30.43 2.87 -4.20
N LEU A 98 -31.08 2.63 -5.33
CA LEU A 98 -32.30 1.85 -5.44
C LEU A 98 -31.93 0.39 -5.76
N TRP A 99 -32.34 -0.51 -4.87
CA TRP A 99 -32.07 -1.95 -4.99
C TRP A 99 -33.21 -2.66 -5.73
N GLY A 100 -32.89 -3.77 -6.41
CA GLY A 100 -33.89 -4.61 -7.06
C GLY A 100 -34.61 -3.95 -8.25
N MET A 101 -34.01 -2.91 -8.86
CA MET A 101 -34.58 -2.26 -10.03
C MET A 101 -34.41 -3.13 -11.27
N ASN A 102 -35.50 -3.38 -12.00
CA ASN A 102 -35.45 -4.09 -13.26
C ASN A 102 -35.08 -3.13 -14.40
N VAL A 103 -33.87 -3.27 -14.94
CA VAL A 103 -33.37 -2.39 -16.01
C VAL A 103 -33.33 -3.13 -17.34
N LYS A 104 -33.97 -2.55 -18.36
CA LYS A 104 -34.17 -3.19 -19.67
C LYS A 104 -33.86 -2.27 -20.84
N TYR A 105 -33.38 -2.88 -21.93
CA TYR A 105 -33.29 -2.28 -23.26
C TYR A 105 -33.69 -3.31 -24.32
N GLY A 106 -34.82 -3.08 -24.99
CA GLY A 106 -35.39 -4.08 -25.90
C GLY A 106 -35.72 -5.37 -25.17
N THR A 107 -35.16 -6.49 -25.64
CA THR A 107 -35.29 -7.82 -25.01
C THR A 107 -34.21 -8.11 -23.95
N LYS A 108 -33.21 -7.23 -23.81
CA LYS A 108 -32.12 -7.42 -22.86
C LYS A 108 -32.49 -6.86 -21.50
N THR A 109 -32.10 -7.58 -20.45
CA THR A 109 -32.25 -7.18 -19.05
C THR A 109 -30.86 -7.15 -18.43
N LEU A 110 -30.53 -6.06 -17.73
CA LEU A 110 -29.30 -5.98 -16.96
C LEU A 110 -29.44 -6.84 -15.70
N MET A 111 -28.53 -7.79 -15.52
CA MET A 111 -28.43 -8.58 -14.30
C MET A 111 -27.52 -7.85 -13.30
N ASP A 112 -27.93 -7.81 -12.03
CA ASP A 112 -27.18 -7.25 -10.90
C ASP A 112 -26.75 -5.78 -11.05
N GLY A 113 -27.41 -5.03 -11.94
CA GLY A 113 -27.23 -3.58 -12.05
C GLY A 113 -27.86 -2.84 -10.86
N GLN A 114 -27.18 -1.79 -10.41
CA GLN A 114 -27.64 -0.96 -9.30
C GLN A 114 -27.90 0.47 -9.78
N VAL A 115 -29.05 1.02 -9.39
CA VAL A 115 -29.42 2.39 -9.75
C VAL A 115 -28.98 3.33 -8.63
N PHE A 116 -28.06 4.24 -8.92
CA PHE A 116 -27.56 5.24 -7.98
C PHE A 116 -28.25 6.58 -8.18
N LEU A 117 -28.47 7.28 -7.07
CA LEU A 117 -29.04 8.61 -7.02
C LEU A 117 -27.90 9.64 -6.95
N GLY A 118 -27.60 10.30 -8.06
CA GLY A 118 -26.50 11.25 -8.17
C GLY A 118 -26.95 12.71 -8.24
N SER A 119 -26.07 13.62 -7.77
CA SER A 119 -26.13 15.05 -8.10
C SER A 119 -25.41 15.34 -9.42
N ASP A 120 -25.37 16.61 -9.80
CA ASP A 120 -24.56 17.12 -10.92
C ASP A 120 -23.04 17.10 -10.62
N GLN A 121 -22.67 16.78 -9.37
CA GLN A 121 -21.29 16.64 -8.89
C GLN A 121 -20.92 15.16 -8.62
N TYR A 122 -21.78 14.21 -9.03
CA TYR A 122 -21.61 12.79 -8.73
C TYR A 122 -20.24 12.26 -9.13
N SER A 123 -19.80 12.50 -10.37
CA SER A 123 -18.52 11.99 -10.89
C SER A 123 -17.29 12.55 -10.17
N ILE A 124 -17.35 13.81 -9.71
CA ILE A 124 -16.28 14.43 -8.90
C ILE A 124 -16.18 13.72 -7.55
N CYS A 125 -17.34 13.46 -6.92
CA CYS A 125 -17.41 12.78 -5.62
C CYS A 125 -17.03 11.29 -5.68
N THR A 126 -17.33 10.61 -6.79
CA THR A 126 -17.06 9.17 -6.96
C THR A 126 -15.81 8.88 -7.79
N ASN A 127 -15.07 9.91 -8.21
CA ASN A 127 -13.88 9.83 -9.06
C ASN A 127 -14.13 9.13 -10.42
N MET A 128 -15.37 9.13 -10.88
CA MET A 128 -15.75 8.57 -12.18
C MET A 128 -15.36 9.51 -13.32
N LYS A 129 -14.95 8.93 -14.45
CA LYS A 129 -14.55 9.69 -15.64
C LYS A 129 -15.50 9.36 -16.77
N LEU A 130 -15.94 10.36 -17.52
CA LEU A 130 -16.76 10.13 -18.72
C LEU A 130 -15.93 9.47 -19.82
N ALA A 131 -16.48 8.40 -20.39
CA ALA A 131 -15.99 7.81 -21.64
C ALA A 131 -16.67 8.44 -22.85
N SER A 132 -17.97 8.75 -22.77
CA SER A 132 -18.73 9.39 -23.85
C SER A 132 -19.96 10.12 -23.33
N GLY A 133 -20.49 11.06 -24.13
CA GLY A 133 -21.65 11.86 -23.78
C GLY A 133 -21.33 12.98 -22.79
N ARG A 134 -22.23 13.21 -21.83
CA ARG A 134 -22.11 14.24 -20.80
C ARG A 134 -22.50 13.71 -19.43
N ASP A 135 -22.08 14.43 -18.38
CA ASP A 135 -22.51 14.15 -17.01
C ASP A 135 -23.93 14.68 -16.73
N LEU A 136 -24.44 14.40 -15.54
CA LEU A 136 -25.65 15.01 -15.01
C LEU A 136 -25.41 16.51 -14.85
N SER A 137 -26.36 17.30 -15.32
CA SER A 137 -26.29 18.75 -15.17
C SER A 137 -27.18 19.21 -14.01
N TYR A 138 -26.88 20.39 -13.45
CA TYR A 138 -27.71 21.02 -12.44
C TYR A 138 -29.20 21.07 -12.84
N ILE A 139 -29.50 21.33 -14.12
CA ILE A 139 -30.89 21.40 -14.61
C ILE A 139 -31.57 20.02 -14.66
N ASP A 140 -30.81 18.94 -14.92
CA ASP A 140 -31.36 17.59 -14.89
C ASP A 140 -31.80 17.21 -13.47
N VAL A 141 -30.97 17.58 -12.49
CA VAL A 141 -31.26 17.39 -11.07
C VAL A 141 -32.43 18.26 -10.64
N LYS A 142 -32.40 19.57 -10.91
CA LYS A 142 -33.46 20.49 -10.49
C LYS A 142 -34.83 20.11 -11.04
N ASN A 143 -34.92 19.71 -12.30
CA ASN A 143 -36.19 19.37 -12.95
C ASN A 143 -36.60 17.89 -12.79
N ALA A 144 -35.73 17.07 -12.17
CA ALA A 144 -35.87 15.62 -12.13
C ALA A 144 -36.08 15.03 -13.55
N ASN A 145 -35.21 15.45 -14.48
CA ASN A 145 -35.24 14.97 -15.85
C ASN A 145 -35.02 13.44 -15.86
N ARG A 146 -35.72 12.76 -16.76
CA ARG A 146 -35.60 11.30 -16.96
C ARG A 146 -34.38 10.98 -17.80
N VAL A 147 -33.20 11.26 -17.26
CA VAL A 147 -31.90 10.99 -17.89
C VAL A 147 -31.08 10.05 -17.00
N CYS A 148 -30.19 9.29 -17.62
CA CYS A 148 -29.28 8.40 -16.90
C CYS A 148 -27.89 8.36 -17.52
N ILE A 149 -26.92 7.96 -16.71
CA ILE A 149 -25.54 7.66 -17.13
C ILE A 149 -25.27 6.20 -16.81
N LEU A 150 -24.62 5.51 -17.73
CA LEU A 150 -24.30 4.09 -17.57
C LEU A 150 -22.84 3.92 -17.15
N GLY A 151 -22.57 3.02 -16.21
CA GLY A 151 -21.26 2.42 -16.06
C GLY A 151 -20.94 1.50 -17.26
N ASP A 152 -19.67 1.14 -17.40
CA ASP A 152 -19.19 0.43 -18.58
C ASP A 152 -19.80 -0.97 -18.71
N TYR A 153 -19.90 -1.73 -17.62
CA TYR A 153 -20.56 -3.04 -17.61
C TYR A 153 -22.05 -2.93 -18.00
N ALA A 154 -22.75 -1.92 -17.48
CA ALA A 154 -24.16 -1.68 -17.83
C ALA A 154 -24.33 -1.33 -19.32
N ARG A 155 -23.43 -0.52 -19.88
CA ARG A 155 -23.39 -0.24 -21.33
C ARG A 155 -23.21 -1.53 -22.11
N GLU A 156 -22.22 -2.35 -21.79
CA GLU A 156 -21.91 -3.58 -22.54
C GLU A 156 -23.07 -4.56 -22.54
N ASN A 157 -23.66 -4.81 -21.38
CA ASN A 157 -24.74 -5.78 -21.26
C ASN A 157 -26.04 -5.31 -21.93
N LEU A 158 -26.34 -4.01 -21.92
CA LEU A 158 -27.55 -3.47 -22.55
C LEU A 158 -27.37 -3.18 -24.04
N PHE A 159 -26.21 -2.69 -24.48
CA PHE A 159 -26.00 -2.18 -25.83
C PHE A 159 -24.92 -2.90 -26.65
N ASN A 160 -24.16 -3.82 -26.06
CA ASN A 160 -22.95 -4.41 -26.66
C ASN A 160 -22.04 -3.28 -27.21
N TYR A 161 -21.80 -3.28 -28.53
CA TYR A 161 -21.01 -2.28 -29.24
C TYR A 161 -21.84 -1.10 -29.80
N ALA A 162 -23.16 -1.10 -29.62
CA ALA A 162 -24.00 -0.01 -30.11
C ALA A 162 -23.84 1.26 -29.25
N ASN A 163 -23.91 2.43 -29.87
CA ASN A 163 -23.87 3.70 -29.15
C ASN A 163 -25.14 3.89 -28.29
N PRO A 164 -25.03 3.97 -26.95
CA PRO A 164 -26.19 4.09 -26.07
C PRO A 164 -26.71 5.53 -26.00
N ILE A 165 -25.91 6.54 -26.35
CA ILE A 165 -26.25 7.96 -26.15
C ILE A 165 -27.53 8.31 -26.93
N GLY A 166 -28.48 8.95 -26.25
CA GLY A 166 -29.79 9.35 -26.77
C GLY A 166 -30.82 8.22 -26.83
N LYS A 167 -30.45 6.97 -26.52
CA LYS A 167 -31.39 5.85 -26.44
C LYS A 167 -32.13 5.85 -25.10
N ARG A 168 -33.31 5.23 -25.06
CA ARG A 168 -34.11 5.10 -23.84
C ARG A 168 -34.00 3.68 -23.29
N ILE A 169 -33.67 3.57 -22.02
CA ILE A 169 -33.75 2.34 -21.23
C ILE A 169 -34.98 2.42 -20.32
N LEU A 170 -35.50 1.27 -19.91
CA LEU A 170 -36.59 1.19 -18.95
C LEU A 170 -36.03 0.79 -17.59
N ILE A 171 -36.33 1.57 -16.55
CA ILE A 171 -36.01 1.26 -15.15
C ILE A 171 -37.34 1.06 -14.44
N ASN A 172 -37.66 -0.19 -14.05
CA ASN A 172 -38.99 -0.56 -13.52
C ASN A 172 -40.16 -0.08 -14.39
N GLY A 173 -39.97 -0.09 -15.72
CA GLY A 173 -40.98 0.36 -16.70
C GLY A 173 -40.96 1.87 -16.99
N GLU A 174 -40.26 2.68 -16.21
CA GLU A 174 -40.11 4.11 -16.47
C GLU A 174 -38.98 4.38 -17.48
N PRO A 175 -39.22 5.19 -18.53
CA PRO A 175 -38.21 5.47 -19.54
C PRO A 175 -37.21 6.54 -19.11
N PHE A 176 -35.91 6.21 -19.17
CA PHE A 176 -34.79 7.13 -18.96
C PHE A 176 -33.92 7.21 -20.20
N THR A 177 -33.53 8.42 -20.59
CA THR A 177 -32.67 8.66 -21.75
C THR A 177 -31.20 8.64 -21.34
N VAL A 178 -30.38 7.82 -22.00
CA VAL A 178 -28.95 7.75 -21.72
C VAL A 178 -28.26 9.00 -22.26
N VAL A 179 -27.60 9.77 -21.38
CA VAL A 179 -26.89 11.02 -21.75
C VAL A 179 -25.37 10.90 -21.65
N GLY A 180 -24.87 9.88 -20.95
CA GLY A 180 -23.45 9.64 -20.79
C GLY A 180 -23.12 8.18 -20.50
N VAL A 181 -21.85 7.86 -20.62
CA VAL A 181 -21.26 6.59 -20.16
C VAL A 181 -19.97 6.89 -19.42
N TYR A 182 -19.78 6.32 -18.24
CA TYR A 182 -18.52 6.36 -17.52
C TYR A 182 -17.52 5.33 -18.04
N LYS A 183 -16.24 5.66 -17.97
CA LYS A 183 -15.13 4.75 -18.25
C LYS A 183 -15.06 3.68 -17.14
N ALA A 184 -14.75 2.44 -17.52
CA ALA A 184 -14.52 1.37 -16.57
C ALA A 184 -13.51 1.78 -15.49
N LEU A 185 -13.94 1.71 -14.23
CA LEU A 185 -13.09 1.91 -13.07
C LEU A 185 -12.26 0.65 -12.79
N TYR A 186 -12.85 -0.52 -13.04
CA TYR A 186 -12.21 -1.82 -12.90
C TYR A 186 -12.35 -2.60 -14.21
N PRO A 187 -11.49 -2.34 -15.21
CA PRO A 187 -11.51 -3.12 -16.44
C PRO A 187 -11.20 -4.60 -16.14
N ILE A 188 -11.84 -5.50 -16.90
CA ILE A 188 -11.59 -6.94 -16.79
C ILE A 188 -10.12 -7.21 -17.17
N GLU A 189 -9.40 -7.85 -16.25
CA GLU A 189 -8.02 -8.27 -16.46
C GLU A 189 -7.98 -9.78 -16.71
N GLU A 190 -7.35 -10.19 -17.82
CA GLU A 190 -7.29 -11.59 -18.24
C GLU A 190 -6.58 -12.44 -17.17
N GLY A 191 -7.21 -13.56 -16.77
CA GLY A 191 -6.69 -14.46 -15.74
C GLY A 191 -6.97 -14.04 -14.30
N LYS A 192 -7.71 -12.95 -14.05
CA LYS A 192 -8.11 -12.53 -12.68
C LYS A 192 -9.63 -12.58 -12.50
N GLU A 193 -10.13 -13.65 -11.89
CA GLU A 193 -11.55 -13.79 -11.56
C GLU A 193 -12.07 -12.62 -10.71
N GLU A 194 -11.22 -12.05 -9.84
CA GLU A 194 -11.59 -10.90 -9.00
C GLU A 194 -12.00 -9.68 -9.85
N SER A 195 -11.32 -9.45 -10.97
CA SER A 195 -11.62 -8.32 -11.85
C SER A 195 -13.02 -8.40 -12.46
N VAL A 196 -13.57 -9.60 -12.64
CA VAL A 196 -14.88 -9.81 -13.26
C VAL A 196 -15.99 -9.34 -12.34
N TRP A 197 -15.98 -9.79 -11.07
CA TRP A 197 -17.02 -9.36 -10.12
C TRP A 197 -16.87 -7.88 -9.76
N MET A 198 -15.64 -7.36 -9.68
CA MET A 198 -15.40 -5.93 -9.45
C MET A 198 -15.94 -5.08 -10.59
N HIS A 199 -15.70 -5.48 -11.84
CA HIS A 199 -16.25 -4.81 -13.01
C HIS A 199 -17.78 -4.85 -12.99
N GLN A 200 -18.38 -6.00 -12.71
CA GLN A 200 -19.83 -6.14 -12.60
C GLN A 200 -20.43 -5.24 -11.51
N TYR A 201 -19.83 -5.23 -10.32
CA TYR A 201 -20.36 -4.48 -9.17
C TYR A 201 -20.16 -2.97 -9.31
N TYR A 202 -18.93 -2.52 -9.58
CA TYR A 202 -18.61 -1.09 -9.62
C TYR A 202 -18.94 -0.44 -10.97
N ASP A 203 -18.80 -1.15 -12.09
CA ASP A 203 -19.12 -0.61 -13.42
C ASP A 203 -20.53 -0.98 -13.91
N GLY A 204 -21.30 -1.77 -13.14
CA GLY A 204 -22.72 -2.10 -13.39
C GLY A 204 -23.71 -1.03 -12.94
N GLN A 205 -23.20 0.11 -12.47
CA GLN A 205 -23.99 1.21 -11.96
C GLN A 205 -24.76 1.97 -13.05
N ILE A 206 -25.95 2.45 -12.69
CA ILE A 206 -26.77 3.36 -13.50
C ILE A 206 -27.08 4.58 -12.65
N VAL A 207 -26.58 5.74 -13.05
CA VAL A 207 -26.74 6.96 -12.27
C VAL A 207 -27.88 7.78 -12.84
N ILE A 208 -28.85 8.12 -11.99
CA ILE A 208 -29.96 9.02 -12.33
C ILE A 208 -29.95 10.23 -11.38
N PRO A 209 -30.56 11.37 -11.75
CA PRO A 209 -30.70 12.49 -10.84
C PRO A 209 -31.42 12.07 -9.55
N TYR A 210 -30.89 12.42 -8.38
CA TYR A 210 -31.46 11.98 -7.10
C TYR A 210 -32.92 12.41 -6.89
N THR A 211 -33.33 13.53 -7.50
CA THR A 211 -34.71 14.05 -7.49
C THR A 211 -35.66 13.18 -8.32
N ALA A 212 -35.16 12.42 -9.30
CA ALA A 212 -35.93 11.47 -10.10
C ALA A 212 -36.36 10.23 -9.29
N LYS A 213 -35.86 10.04 -8.06
CA LYS A 213 -36.35 9.00 -7.13
C LYS A 213 -37.87 9.05 -6.95
N ARG A 214 -38.50 10.22 -7.09
CA ARG A 214 -39.95 10.39 -7.00
C ARG A 214 -40.73 9.55 -8.03
N LEU A 215 -40.09 9.12 -9.11
CA LEU A 215 -40.70 8.31 -10.16
C LEU A 215 -40.60 6.81 -9.87
N LEU A 216 -39.62 6.40 -9.04
CA LEU A 216 -39.29 5.00 -8.80
C LEU A 216 -39.61 4.57 -7.36
N GLN A 217 -39.23 5.39 -6.38
CA GLN A 217 -39.44 5.16 -4.95
C GLN A 217 -39.64 6.48 -4.19
N PRO A 218 -40.85 7.08 -4.24
CA PRO A 218 -41.12 8.40 -3.64
C PRO A 218 -40.84 8.47 -2.14
N SER A 219 -41.11 7.38 -1.41
CA SER A 219 -40.97 7.26 0.04
C SER A 219 -39.54 7.09 0.54
N MET A 220 -38.56 6.86 -0.35
CA MET A 220 -37.17 6.68 0.05
C MET A 220 -36.61 7.99 0.59
N GLU A 221 -35.98 7.97 1.75
CA GLU A 221 -35.25 9.11 2.29
C GLU A 221 -33.77 9.03 1.91
N ILE A 222 -33.16 10.17 1.63
CA ILE A 222 -31.73 10.26 1.38
C ILE A 222 -31.07 10.65 2.69
N THR A 223 -30.40 9.68 3.31
CA THR A 223 -29.74 9.83 4.61
C THR A 223 -28.22 9.78 4.52
N ALA A 224 -27.68 9.51 3.34
CA ALA A 224 -26.25 9.36 3.11
C ALA A 224 -25.77 10.29 1.99
N PHE A 225 -24.60 10.89 2.20
CA PHE A 225 -23.92 11.75 1.24
C PHE A 225 -22.42 11.49 1.19
N THR A 226 -21.85 11.79 0.04
CA THR A 226 -20.42 11.76 -0.22
C THR A 226 -19.99 13.15 -0.62
N VAL A 227 -19.03 13.69 0.12
CA VAL A 227 -18.43 15.00 -0.10
C VAL A 227 -16.98 14.81 -0.52
N LYS A 228 -16.57 15.49 -1.58
CA LYS A 228 -15.18 15.52 -2.04
C LYS A 228 -14.48 16.74 -1.47
N ALA A 229 -13.44 16.53 -0.66
CA ALA A 229 -12.54 17.60 -0.25
C ALA A 229 -11.38 17.75 -1.25
N LYS A 230 -10.85 18.97 -1.36
CA LYS A 230 -9.75 19.31 -2.28
C LYS A 230 -8.47 18.55 -1.98
N ASP A 231 -8.14 18.49 -0.69
CA ASP A 231 -6.91 17.92 -0.19
C ASP A 231 -7.10 17.33 1.22
N LYS A 232 -6.02 16.78 1.76
CA LYS A 232 -6.02 16.12 3.06
C LYS A 232 -6.33 17.09 4.21
N ASP A 233 -5.76 18.29 4.21
CA ASP A 233 -5.96 19.28 5.27
C ASP A 233 -7.38 19.85 5.21
N SER A 234 -7.87 20.09 3.99
CA SER A 234 -9.26 20.45 3.69
C SER A 234 -10.24 19.38 4.17
N THR A 235 -9.88 18.10 4.09
CA THR A 235 -10.71 16.99 4.62
C THR A 235 -10.95 17.15 6.12
N THR A 236 -9.90 17.37 6.91
CA THR A 236 -10.00 17.52 8.38
C THR A 236 -10.84 18.74 8.77
N LYS A 237 -10.64 19.87 8.09
CA LYS A 237 -11.43 21.09 8.31
C LYS A 237 -12.90 20.89 7.93
N ALA A 238 -13.16 20.29 6.76
CA ALA A 238 -14.51 20.01 6.29
C ALA A 238 -15.26 19.06 7.23
N ILE A 239 -14.63 17.99 7.74
CA ILE A 239 -15.24 17.11 8.75
C ILE A 239 -15.66 17.91 9.99
N SER A 240 -14.81 18.82 10.46
CA SER A 240 -15.10 19.64 11.64
C SER A 240 -16.26 20.62 11.39
N TYR A 241 -16.28 21.29 10.24
CA TYR A 241 -17.36 22.21 9.86
C TYR A 241 -18.69 21.50 9.65
N LEU A 242 -18.68 20.37 8.92
CA LEU A 242 -19.85 19.54 8.70
C LEU A 242 -20.35 18.95 10.02
N GLY A 243 -19.47 18.43 10.88
CA GLY A 243 -19.83 17.92 12.20
C GLY A 243 -20.49 18.99 13.07
N ASN A 244 -19.95 20.22 13.10
CA ASN A 244 -20.58 21.34 13.81
C ASN A 244 -21.92 21.75 13.19
N TRP A 245 -22.04 21.71 11.86
CA TRP A 245 -23.30 22.01 11.18
C TRP A 245 -24.38 20.98 11.54
N PHE A 246 -24.03 19.69 11.57
CA PHE A 246 -24.92 18.62 11.98
C PHE A 246 -25.26 18.67 13.47
N SER A 247 -24.31 18.96 14.36
CA SER A 247 -24.54 19.01 15.82
C SER A 247 -25.59 20.05 16.24
N THR A 248 -25.71 21.15 15.48
CA THR A 248 -26.73 22.19 15.72
C THR A 248 -28.14 21.79 15.26
N ARG A 249 -28.29 20.70 14.50
CA ARG A 249 -29.56 20.24 13.90
C ARG A 249 -30.00 18.88 14.42
N ILE A 250 -29.04 17.98 14.65
CA ILE A 250 -29.24 16.62 15.09
C ILE A 250 -28.56 16.46 16.44
N THR A 251 -29.38 16.31 17.47
CA THR A 251 -28.97 16.04 18.84
C THR A 251 -29.17 14.55 19.15
N PRO A 252 -28.46 14.01 20.16
CA PRO A 252 -28.70 12.65 20.65
C PRO A 252 -30.11 12.40 21.21
N GLU A 253 -31.01 13.39 21.21
CA GLU A 253 -32.41 13.22 21.62
C GLU A 253 -33.36 13.11 20.42
N ASN A 254 -32.91 13.53 19.23
CA ASN A 254 -33.73 13.58 18.03
C ASN A 254 -33.17 12.74 16.86
N GLY A 255 -31.95 12.23 16.97
CA GLY A 255 -31.31 11.46 15.90
C GLY A 255 -29.84 11.13 16.16
N TYR A 256 -29.18 10.72 15.09
CA TYR A 256 -27.76 10.41 15.04
C TYR A 256 -27.16 10.90 13.73
N TYR A 257 -25.89 11.30 13.75
CA TYR A 257 -25.12 11.59 12.55
C TYR A 257 -23.69 11.08 12.70
N ASP A 258 -23.09 10.75 11.56
CA ASP A 258 -21.69 10.43 11.41
C ASP A 258 -21.12 11.24 10.24
N VAL A 259 -19.97 11.87 10.47
CA VAL A 259 -19.19 12.55 9.44
C VAL A 259 -17.79 11.99 9.55
N SER A 260 -17.44 11.10 8.64
CA SER A 260 -16.19 10.36 8.66
C SER A 260 -15.54 10.36 7.28
N SER A 261 -14.23 10.15 7.24
CA SER A 261 -13.51 9.99 5.97
C SER A 261 -12.75 8.68 5.97
N ALA A 262 -12.67 8.06 4.79
CA ALA A 262 -11.76 6.93 4.57
C ALA A 262 -10.30 7.31 4.83
N ASN A 263 -9.93 8.60 4.76
CA ASN A 263 -8.57 9.06 5.07
C ASN A 263 -8.16 8.70 6.52
N THR A 264 -9.07 8.81 7.49
CA THR A 264 -8.78 8.45 8.89
C THR A 264 -8.50 6.95 9.04
N TYR A 265 -9.21 6.12 8.26
CA TYR A 265 -8.97 4.68 8.21
C TYR A 265 -7.63 4.35 7.54
N ILE A 266 -7.29 5.03 6.45
CA ILE A 266 -5.99 4.89 5.76
C ILE A 266 -4.84 5.27 6.70
N GLU A 267 -4.98 6.36 7.46
CA GLU A 267 -3.98 6.78 8.44
C GLU A 267 -3.79 5.74 9.55
N SER A 268 -4.89 5.27 10.15
CA SER A 268 -4.85 4.22 11.17
C SER A 268 -4.20 2.94 10.63
N SER A 269 -4.57 2.51 9.42
CA SER A 269 -3.97 1.34 8.77
C SER A 269 -2.48 1.52 8.47
N ASN A 270 -2.05 2.73 8.10
CA ASN A 270 -0.64 3.05 7.89
C ASN A 270 0.16 3.00 9.21
N GLU A 271 -0.42 3.46 10.31
CA GLU A 271 0.20 3.37 11.63
C GLU A 271 0.34 1.91 12.10
N GLU A 272 -0.70 1.09 11.94
CA GLU A 272 -0.65 -0.35 12.22
C GLU A 272 0.42 -1.05 11.38
N THR A 273 0.45 -0.77 10.07
CA THR A 273 1.45 -1.32 9.15
C THR A 273 2.86 -0.92 9.57
N ARG A 274 3.06 0.35 9.99
CA ARG A 274 4.35 0.83 10.48
C ARG A 274 4.76 0.13 11.77
N MET A 275 3.83 -0.11 12.68
CA MET A 275 4.09 -0.86 13.91
C MET A 275 4.52 -2.30 13.60
N LEU A 276 3.83 -2.97 12.68
CA LEU A 276 4.21 -4.30 12.19
C LEU A 276 5.62 -4.30 11.57
N GLN A 277 5.96 -3.30 10.76
CA GLN A 277 7.30 -3.15 10.19
C GLN A 277 8.38 -3.00 11.27
N ILE A 278 8.11 -2.23 12.33
CA ILE A 278 9.05 -2.06 13.45
C ILE A 278 9.28 -3.38 14.19
N VAL A 279 8.21 -4.11 14.50
CA VAL A 279 8.30 -5.41 15.21
C VAL A 279 9.06 -6.43 14.36
N LEU A 280 8.68 -6.59 13.08
CA LEU A 280 9.34 -7.53 12.17
C LEU A 280 10.79 -7.13 11.90
N GLY A 281 11.06 -5.83 11.74
CA GLY A 281 12.41 -5.29 11.63
C GLY A 281 13.25 -5.57 12.87
N GLY A 282 12.66 -5.48 14.07
CA GLY A 282 13.31 -5.84 15.34
C GLY A 282 13.67 -7.32 15.42
N ILE A 283 12.73 -8.21 15.08
CA ILE A 283 12.96 -9.67 15.04
C ILE A 283 14.08 -10.00 14.05
N ALA A 284 14.02 -9.41 12.86
CA ALA A 284 15.03 -9.61 11.83
C ALA A 284 16.40 -9.01 12.24
N GLY A 285 16.40 -7.90 12.99
CA GLY A 285 17.59 -7.34 13.62
C GLY A 285 18.23 -8.28 14.65
N ILE A 286 17.43 -8.97 15.46
CA ILE A 286 17.92 -10.01 16.38
C ILE A 286 18.55 -11.17 15.60
N ALA A 287 17.91 -11.65 14.54
CA ALA A 287 18.46 -12.71 13.68
C ALA A 287 19.81 -12.31 13.08
N LEU A 288 19.93 -11.05 12.65
CA LEU A 288 21.18 -10.48 12.15
C LEU A 288 22.27 -10.39 13.24
N MET A 289 21.91 -10.04 14.49
CA MET A 289 22.85 -10.08 15.62
C MET A 289 23.37 -11.49 15.90
N VAL A 290 22.50 -12.50 15.86
CA VAL A 290 22.90 -13.92 16.01
C VAL A 290 23.88 -14.32 14.89
N GLY A 291 23.63 -13.89 13.65
CA GLY A 291 24.58 -14.05 12.54
C GLY A 291 25.93 -13.35 12.79
N GLY A 292 25.89 -12.14 13.35
CA GLY A 292 27.08 -11.38 13.78
C GLY A 292 27.91 -12.11 14.85
N ILE A 293 27.27 -12.69 15.86
CA ILE A 293 27.94 -13.51 16.89
C ILE A 293 28.64 -14.72 16.23
N GLY A 294 28.01 -15.32 15.22
CA GLY A 294 28.61 -16.39 14.41
C GLY A 294 29.91 -15.95 13.74
N ILE A 295 29.96 -14.74 13.16
CA ILE A 295 31.18 -14.15 12.60
C ILE A 295 32.24 -13.99 13.67
N MET A 296 31.89 -13.40 14.81
CA MET A 296 32.83 -13.18 15.90
C MET A 296 33.49 -14.49 16.35
N ASN A 297 32.70 -15.54 16.56
CA ASN A 297 33.20 -16.84 17.03
C ASN A 297 34.14 -17.49 16.01
N ILE A 298 33.76 -17.51 14.72
CA ILE A 298 34.60 -18.10 13.68
C ILE A 298 35.89 -17.27 13.48
N MET A 299 35.81 -15.94 13.61
CA MET A 299 36.99 -15.09 13.55
C MET A 299 37.93 -15.31 14.74
N LEU A 300 37.42 -15.52 15.96
CA LEU A 300 38.25 -15.89 17.11
C LEU A 300 38.99 -17.21 16.89
N VAL A 301 38.30 -18.24 16.39
CA VAL A 301 38.94 -19.51 16.03
C VAL A 301 40.00 -19.30 14.95
N THR A 302 39.72 -18.47 13.95
CA THR A 302 40.66 -18.15 12.87
C THR A 302 41.91 -17.41 13.38
N VAL A 303 41.75 -16.53 14.37
CA VAL A 303 42.89 -15.87 15.04
C VAL A 303 43.75 -16.90 15.77
N SER A 304 43.13 -17.81 16.52
CA SER A 304 43.85 -18.87 17.24
C SER A 304 44.62 -19.79 16.30
N GLU A 305 44.03 -20.19 15.17
CA GLU A 305 44.71 -21.03 14.16
C GLU A 305 45.84 -20.30 13.42
N ARG A 306 45.78 -18.96 13.32
CA ARG A 306 46.79 -18.13 12.64
C ARG A 306 47.75 -17.45 13.62
N THR A 307 47.75 -17.83 14.90
CA THR A 307 48.55 -17.18 15.96
C THR A 307 50.02 -17.08 15.56
N ARG A 308 50.63 -18.17 15.08
CA ARG A 308 52.04 -18.22 14.66
C ARG A 308 52.33 -17.29 13.47
N GLU A 309 51.45 -17.25 12.46
CA GLU A 309 51.59 -16.36 11.31
C GLU A 309 51.54 -14.88 11.71
N ILE A 310 50.61 -14.54 12.62
CA ILE A 310 50.46 -13.18 13.16
C ILE A 310 51.70 -12.80 13.98
N GLY A 311 52.24 -13.73 14.78
CA GLY A 311 53.46 -13.57 15.56
C GLY A 311 54.68 -13.26 14.70
N ILE A 312 54.87 -14.00 13.60
CA ILE A 312 55.95 -13.75 12.63
C ILE A 312 55.83 -12.35 12.02
N ARG A 313 54.61 -11.94 11.59
CA ARG A 313 54.40 -10.60 11.01
C ARG A 313 54.71 -9.48 12.00
N LYS A 314 54.35 -9.65 13.28
CA LYS A 314 54.70 -8.68 14.33
C LYS A 314 56.19 -8.65 14.63
N ALA A 315 56.87 -9.80 14.65
CA ALA A 315 58.32 -9.86 14.85
C ALA A 315 59.10 -9.13 13.75
N ILE A 316 58.56 -9.10 12.53
CA ILE A 316 59.13 -8.37 11.39
C ILE A 316 58.69 -6.88 11.38
N GLY A 317 57.93 -6.42 12.38
CA GLY A 317 57.60 -5.01 12.58
C GLY A 317 56.22 -4.57 12.06
N ALA A 318 55.27 -5.48 11.82
CA ALA A 318 53.92 -5.08 11.43
C ALA A 318 53.20 -4.28 12.53
N GLU A 319 52.75 -3.07 12.20
CA GLU A 319 51.99 -2.22 13.12
C GLU A 319 50.66 -2.85 13.55
N ARG A 320 50.22 -2.56 14.78
CA ARG A 320 48.93 -3.00 15.34
C ARG A 320 47.76 -2.68 14.41
N ARG A 321 47.76 -1.47 13.83
CA ARG A 321 46.72 -1.00 12.89
C ARG A 321 46.64 -1.85 11.63
N ALA A 322 47.78 -2.33 11.12
CA ALA A 322 47.81 -3.18 9.93
C ALA A 322 47.08 -4.51 10.19
N ILE A 323 47.33 -5.14 11.34
CA ILE A 323 46.69 -6.40 11.73
C ILE A 323 45.19 -6.20 11.97
N VAL A 324 44.81 -5.13 12.69
CA VAL A 324 43.38 -4.80 12.88
C VAL A 324 42.68 -4.60 11.55
N SER A 325 43.27 -3.80 10.64
CA SER A 325 42.68 -3.52 9.34
C SER A 325 42.49 -4.78 8.48
N GLN A 326 43.41 -5.74 8.56
CA GLN A 326 43.30 -6.99 7.81
C GLN A 326 42.09 -7.80 8.26
N PHE A 327 41.95 -8.03 9.57
CA PHE A 327 40.84 -8.84 10.11
C PHE A 327 39.49 -8.13 9.95
N LEU A 328 39.43 -6.80 10.07
CA LEU A 328 38.22 -6.03 9.80
C LEU A 328 37.81 -6.08 8.33
N ILE A 329 38.76 -6.03 7.39
CA ILE A 329 38.46 -6.19 5.96
C ILE A 329 37.97 -7.60 5.68
N GLU A 330 38.58 -8.62 6.30
CA GLU A 330 38.17 -10.01 6.14
C GLU A 330 36.73 -10.25 6.64
N SER A 331 36.37 -9.73 7.82
CA SER A 331 34.99 -9.82 8.32
C SER A 331 34.01 -9.01 7.47
N SER A 332 34.38 -7.79 7.05
CA SER A 332 33.52 -6.94 6.23
C SER A 332 33.25 -7.55 4.86
N VAL A 333 34.25 -8.16 4.22
CA VAL A 333 34.08 -8.85 2.92
C VAL A 333 33.18 -10.07 3.06
N LEU A 334 33.36 -10.87 4.12
CA LEU A 334 32.48 -12.01 4.41
C LEU A 334 31.03 -11.56 4.60
N SER A 335 30.82 -10.51 5.39
CA SER A 335 29.48 -9.98 5.65
C SER A 335 28.86 -9.33 4.43
N PHE A 336 29.64 -8.63 3.61
CA PHE A 336 29.16 -8.06 2.35
C PHE A 336 28.73 -9.14 1.36
N LEU A 337 29.53 -10.18 1.17
CA LEU A 337 29.18 -11.31 0.29
C LEU A 337 27.95 -12.06 0.81
N GLY A 338 27.89 -12.33 2.12
CA GLY A 338 26.70 -12.90 2.74
C GLY A 338 25.47 -12.01 2.57
N GLY A 339 25.63 -10.70 2.68
CA GLY A 339 24.56 -9.72 2.47
C GLY A 339 24.07 -9.69 1.03
N LEU A 340 24.96 -9.70 0.04
CA LEU A 340 24.58 -9.77 -1.37
C LEU A 340 23.81 -11.05 -1.71
N ILE A 341 24.28 -12.19 -1.21
CA ILE A 341 23.58 -13.47 -1.40
C ILE A 341 22.23 -13.45 -0.67
N GLY A 342 22.18 -12.91 0.55
CA GLY A 342 20.94 -12.73 1.31
C GLY A 342 19.94 -11.83 0.60
N ILE A 343 20.39 -10.76 -0.05
CA ILE A 343 19.53 -9.88 -0.87
C ILE A 343 18.98 -10.64 -2.07
N ALA A 344 19.82 -11.41 -2.78
CA ALA A 344 19.37 -12.20 -3.92
C ALA A 344 18.34 -13.27 -3.51
N VAL A 345 18.62 -14.02 -2.45
CA VAL A 345 17.71 -15.02 -1.88
C VAL A 345 16.42 -14.36 -1.38
N GLY A 346 16.55 -13.22 -0.70
CA GLY A 346 15.42 -12.44 -0.20
C GLY A 346 14.54 -11.94 -1.34
N ALA A 347 15.11 -11.41 -2.41
CA ALA A 347 14.37 -10.93 -3.57
C ALA A 347 13.61 -12.06 -4.28
N LEU A 348 14.25 -13.20 -4.49
CA LEU A 348 13.58 -14.39 -5.04
C LEU A 348 12.46 -14.87 -4.11
N GLY A 349 12.74 -14.90 -2.80
CA GLY A 349 11.75 -15.24 -1.77
C GLY A 349 10.55 -14.30 -1.78
N THR A 350 10.75 -12.99 -1.91
CA THR A 350 9.67 -11.99 -2.00
C THR A 350 8.78 -12.23 -3.23
N VAL A 351 9.36 -12.52 -4.39
CA VAL A 351 8.58 -12.78 -5.61
C VAL A 351 7.75 -14.06 -5.45
N VAL A 352 8.37 -15.14 -4.96
CA VAL A 352 7.69 -16.44 -4.79
C VAL A 352 6.60 -16.34 -3.73
N LEU A 353 6.93 -15.83 -2.53
CA LEU A 353 5.98 -15.73 -1.43
C LEU A 353 4.89 -14.69 -1.71
N GLY A 354 5.22 -13.58 -2.38
CA GLY A 354 4.23 -12.59 -2.80
C GLY A 354 3.17 -13.22 -3.70
N LYS A 355 3.60 -14.05 -4.66
CA LYS A 355 2.69 -14.73 -5.57
C LYS A 355 1.89 -15.84 -4.90
N VAL A 356 2.50 -16.62 -4.00
CA VAL A 356 1.80 -17.73 -3.33
C VAL A 356 0.80 -17.23 -2.27
N ILE A 357 1.16 -16.19 -1.51
CA ILE A 357 0.36 -15.73 -0.37
C ILE A 357 -0.70 -14.71 -0.83
N PHE A 358 -0.33 -13.80 -1.74
CA PHE A 358 -1.17 -12.66 -2.10
C PHE A 358 -1.60 -12.64 -3.57
N ASP A 359 -1.16 -13.60 -4.39
CA ASP A 359 -1.29 -13.56 -5.86
C ASP A 359 -0.73 -12.26 -6.48
N LEU A 360 0.25 -11.65 -5.82
CA LEU A 360 0.88 -10.40 -6.23
C LEU A 360 2.35 -10.64 -6.56
N THR A 361 2.79 -10.11 -7.71
CA THR A 361 4.22 -10.10 -8.04
C THR A 361 4.87 -8.90 -7.36
N LEU A 362 5.48 -9.13 -6.20
CA LEU A 362 6.14 -8.10 -5.40
C LEU A 362 7.64 -8.11 -5.63
N TYR A 363 8.23 -6.93 -5.81
CA TYR A 363 9.68 -6.76 -5.92
C TYR A 363 10.19 -5.93 -4.73
N PRO A 364 11.30 -6.35 -4.10
CA PRO A 364 11.91 -5.55 -3.05
C PRO A 364 12.41 -4.21 -3.59
N SER A 365 12.21 -3.14 -2.81
CA SER A 365 12.68 -1.82 -3.22
C SER A 365 14.21 -1.73 -3.19
N MET A 366 14.78 -0.94 -4.10
CA MET A 366 16.23 -0.73 -4.17
C MET A 366 16.77 -0.10 -2.87
N VAL A 367 15.95 0.70 -2.19
CA VAL A 367 16.30 1.32 -0.90
C VAL A 367 16.42 0.27 0.20
N ILE A 368 15.51 -0.71 0.25
CA ILE A 368 15.58 -1.83 1.20
C ILE A 368 16.83 -2.67 0.93
N GLY A 369 17.11 -2.98 -0.33
CA GLY A 369 18.31 -3.73 -0.72
C GLY A 369 19.59 -3.01 -0.31
N ALA A 370 19.70 -1.70 -0.58
CA ALA A 370 20.85 -0.90 -0.18
C ALA A 370 21.00 -0.79 1.35
N GLY A 371 19.89 -0.59 2.07
CA GLY A 371 19.87 -0.57 3.53
C GLY A 371 20.34 -1.90 4.13
N ALA A 372 19.84 -3.02 3.60
CA ALA A 372 20.23 -4.36 4.05
C ALA A 372 21.72 -4.65 3.77
N ALA A 373 22.24 -4.23 2.61
CA ALA A 373 23.67 -4.31 2.31
C ALA A 373 24.51 -3.48 3.32
N GLY A 374 24.10 -2.24 3.59
CA GLY A 374 24.75 -1.38 4.58
C GLY A 374 24.78 -2.00 5.99
N ILE A 375 23.65 -2.54 6.44
CA ILE A 375 23.52 -3.20 7.75
C ILE A 375 24.42 -4.44 7.81
N SER A 376 24.50 -5.24 6.75
CA SER A 376 25.36 -6.44 6.72
C SER A 376 26.84 -6.10 6.94
N VAL A 377 27.36 -5.07 6.26
CA VAL A 377 28.73 -4.58 6.43
C VAL A 377 28.95 -4.02 7.83
N PHE A 378 28.00 -3.23 8.34
CA PHE A 378 28.06 -2.67 9.68
C PHE A 378 28.20 -3.75 10.77
N ILE A 379 27.41 -4.83 10.65
CA ILE A 379 27.49 -6.00 11.55
C ILE A 379 28.85 -6.69 11.43
N GLY A 380 29.36 -6.86 10.20
CA GLY A 380 30.69 -7.43 9.96
C GLY A 380 31.82 -6.64 10.62
N ILE A 381 31.70 -5.31 10.66
CA ILE A 381 32.66 -4.44 11.33
C ILE A 381 32.55 -4.58 12.85
N ILE A 382 31.35 -4.48 13.42
CA ILE A 382 31.13 -4.55 14.87
C ILE A 382 31.64 -5.88 15.44
N PHE A 383 31.17 -7.00 14.88
CA PHE A 383 31.51 -8.32 15.39
C PHE A 383 32.92 -8.78 14.97
N GLY A 384 33.49 -8.18 13.92
CA GLY A 384 34.89 -8.38 13.53
C GLY A 384 35.91 -7.58 14.34
N ALA A 385 35.47 -6.50 15.01
CA ALA A 385 36.37 -5.61 15.74
C ALA A 385 37.03 -6.29 16.94
N TYR A 386 36.27 -7.02 17.75
CA TYR A 386 36.80 -7.69 18.94
C TYR A 386 37.90 -8.73 18.58
N PRO A 387 37.68 -9.68 17.65
CA PRO A 387 38.74 -10.59 17.19
C PRO A 387 39.96 -9.86 16.61
N ALA A 388 39.74 -8.80 15.83
CA ALA A 388 40.81 -8.02 15.22
C ALA A 388 41.70 -7.35 16.28
N VAL A 389 41.09 -6.75 17.31
CA VAL A 389 41.82 -6.15 18.43
C VAL A 389 42.59 -7.21 19.20
N ARG A 390 41.98 -8.38 19.47
CA ARG A 390 42.63 -9.50 20.16
C ARG A 390 43.85 -10.02 19.39
N ALA A 391 43.73 -10.24 18.08
CA ALA A 391 44.84 -10.63 17.21
C ALA A 391 46.00 -9.62 17.25
N SER A 392 45.64 -8.33 17.21
CA SER A 392 46.59 -7.23 17.28
C SER A 392 47.26 -7.07 18.65
N GLY A 393 46.78 -7.77 19.70
CA GLY A 393 47.34 -7.79 21.05
C GLY A 393 48.34 -8.91 21.32
N LEU A 394 48.41 -9.95 20.48
CA LEU A 394 49.31 -11.11 20.68
C LEU A 394 50.80 -10.72 20.79
N GLN A 395 51.51 -11.22 21.81
CA GLN A 395 52.95 -10.98 21.93
C GLN A 395 53.73 -11.88 20.96
N PRO A 396 54.74 -11.37 20.21
CA PRO A 396 55.48 -12.18 19.24
C PRO A 396 56.14 -13.41 19.86
N VAL A 397 56.67 -13.27 21.08
CA VAL A 397 57.35 -14.34 21.82
C VAL A 397 56.37 -15.48 22.15
N GLU A 398 55.19 -15.15 22.67
CA GLU A 398 54.16 -16.14 22.99
C GLU A 398 53.59 -16.80 21.73
N ALA A 399 53.36 -16.01 20.69
CA ALA A 399 52.80 -16.49 19.42
C ALA A 399 53.71 -17.46 18.66
N LEU A 400 55.04 -17.35 18.83
CA LEU A 400 56.02 -18.26 18.24
C LEU A 400 56.28 -19.51 19.09
N ARG A 401 55.90 -19.47 20.37
CA ARG A 401 56.09 -20.56 21.33
C ARG A 401 54.88 -21.48 21.45
N ALA A 402 53.71 -21.02 20.99
CA ALA A 402 52.53 -21.85 20.81
C ALA A 402 52.81 -22.88 19.69
N GLU A 403 52.80 -24.18 20.05
CA GLU A 403 52.87 -25.30 19.10
C GLU A 403 51.63 -25.39 18.22
#